data_AF-A0AAW5V6J8-F1
#
_entry.id   AF-A0AAW5V6J8-F1
#
_cell.length_a   1.000
_cell.length_b   1.000
_cell.length_c   1.000
_cell.angle_alpha   90.00
_cell.angle_beta   90.00
_cell.angle_gamma   90.00
#
_symmetry.space_group_name_H-M   'P 1'
#
loop_
_entity.id
_entity.type
_entity.pdbx_description
1 polymer ?
#
loop_
_entity_poly.entity_id
_entity_poly.type
_entity_poly.pdbx_seq_one_letter_code
_entity_poly.pdbx_strand_id
1 'polypeptide(L)'
;MKFNYDFEKLDKISFRFRNQNSENFQEMLNFGFYFENLSKDNQILFKEALPNIMYKKLLSFSGLLAEYAIYTKDEKYIRTGVVFHIIEDFRIDYRENIRYLILLNYSSNLLGINFNNLILNNISLCSEKAETQLRNFCLRDNSLNSLDKFNILFTLSENYPTFVHVEN
;
A
#
# COMPACT_ATOMS: atom_id res chain seq x y z
N MET A 1 15.18 6.16 -21.47
CA MET A 1 14.19 5.08 -21.50
C MET A 1 12.82 5.67 -21.21
N LYS A 2 11.80 5.40 -22.04
CA LYS A 2 10.43 5.86 -21.77
C LYS A 2 9.62 4.68 -21.24
N PHE A 3 9.19 4.76 -19.98
CA PHE A 3 8.13 3.87 -19.51
C PHE A 3 6.84 4.24 -20.22
N ASN A 4 6.06 3.25 -20.63
CA ASN A 4 4.76 3.46 -21.24
C ASN A 4 3.68 3.57 -20.15
N TYR A 5 3.91 4.44 -19.16
CA TYR A 5 2.97 4.75 -18.10
C TYR A 5 2.91 6.26 -17.89
N ASP A 6 1.70 6.82 -17.93
CA ASP A 6 1.48 8.24 -17.73
C ASP A 6 1.33 8.55 -16.23
N PHE A 7 2.41 9.04 -15.61
CA PHE A 7 2.40 9.43 -14.20
C PHE A 7 1.54 10.68 -13.93
N GLU A 8 1.23 11.51 -14.94
CA GLU A 8 0.39 12.69 -14.75
C GLU A 8 -1.04 12.32 -14.38
N LYS A 9 -1.53 11.18 -14.88
CA LYS A 9 -2.85 10.67 -14.54
C LYS A 9 -2.94 10.32 -13.05
N LEU A 10 -1.89 9.71 -12.50
CA LEU A 10 -1.81 9.43 -11.07
C LEU A 10 -1.77 10.73 -10.27
N ASP A 11 -0.97 11.70 -10.69
CA ASP A 11 -0.83 12.98 -9.97
C ASP A 11 -2.16 13.73 -9.81
N LYS A 12 -3.06 13.63 -10.80
CA LYS A 12 -4.41 14.22 -10.76
C LYS A 12 -5.38 13.54 -9.78
N ILE A 13 -5.08 12.33 -9.29
CA ILE A 13 -5.93 11.65 -8.30
C ILE A 13 -5.87 12.41 -6.96
N SER A 14 -6.99 13.05 -6.59
CA SER A 14 -7.13 13.74 -5.31
C SER A 14 -7.50 12.78 -4.18
N PHE A 15 -6.78 12.92 -3.05
CA PHE A 15 -7.01 12.19 -1.80
C PHE A 15 -7.71 13.04 -0.74
N ARG A 16 -7.99 14.31 -1.07
CA ARG A 16 -8.52 15.28 -0.12
C ARG A 16 -9.94 14.96 0.33
N PHE A 17 -10.64 14.15 -0.46
CA PHE A 17 -11.92 13.54 -0.13
C PHE A 17 -11.72 12.02 -0.17
N ARG A 18 -12.28 11.28 0.80
CA ARG A 18 -12.28 9.81 0.75
C ARG A 18 -13.00 9.38 -0.51
N ASN A 19 -12.19 9.08 -1.53
CA ASN A 19 -12.68 9.03 -2.88
C ASN A 19 -13.26 7.63 -3.10
N GLN A 20 -14.59 7.50 -3.02
CA GLN A 20 -15.27 6.24 -3.38
C GLN A 20 -15.31 6.02 -4.90
N ASN A 21 -14.63 6.85 -5.70
CA ASN A 21 -14.55 6.65 -7.14
C ASN A 21 -13.75 5.39 -7.46
N SER A 22 -14.47 4.34 -7.86
CA SER A 22 -13.92 3.06 -8.30
C SER A 22 -12.91 3.19 -9.44
N GLU A 23 -13.00 4.22 -10.28
CA GLU A 23 -12.04 4.49 -11.36
C GLU A 23 -10.64 4.77 -10.83
N ASN A 24 -10.52 5.51 -9.71
CA ASN A 24 -9.22 5.82 -9.12
C ASN A 24 -8.57 4.58 -8.50
N PHE A 25 -9.39 3.72 -7.88
CA PHE A 25 -8.91 2.42 -7.40
C PHE A 25 -8.47 1.53 -8.57
N GLN A 26 -9.25 1.49 -9.65
CA GLN A 26 -8.90 0.72 -10.84
C GLN A 26 -7.61 1.23 -11.49
N GLU A 27 -7.41 2.54 -11.57
CA GLU A 27 -6.17 3.13 -12.07
C GLU A 27 -4.97 2.75 -11.21
N MET A 28 -5.12 2.76 -9.88
CA MET A 28 -4.06 2.35 -8.96
C MET A 28 -3.76 0.84 -9.02
N LEU A 29 -4.78 0.01 -9.24
CA LEU A 29 -4.57 -1.41 -9.56
C LEU A 29 -3.78 -1.58 -10.85
N ASN A 30 -4.15 -0.84 -11.92
CA ASN A 30 -3.45 -0.90 -13.20
C ASN A 30 -1.98 -0.47 -13.05
N PHE A 31 -1.70 0.54 -12.23
CA PHE A 31 -0.34 0.97 -11.90
C PHE A 31 0.47 -0.12 -11.19
N GLY A 32 -0.09 -0.72 -10.13
CA GLY A 32 0.56 -1.81 -9.40
C GLY A 32 0.82 -3.00 -10.33
N PHE A 33 -0.18 -3.39 -11.11
CA PHE A 33 -0.06 -4.46 -12.10
C PHE A 33 1.00 -4.16 -13.15
N TYR A 34 1.06 -2.93 -13.67
CA TYR A 34 2.10 -2.53 -14.63
C TYR A 34 3.49 -2.75 -14.05
N PHE A 35 3.75 -2.30 -12.82
CA PHE A 35 5.03 -2.48 -12.14
C PHE A 35 5.39 -3.96 -11.94
N GLU A 36 4.44 -4.78 -11.49
CA GLU A 36 4.66 -6.21 -11.26
C GLU A 36 5.03 -6.98 -12.54
N ASN A 37 4.58 -6.51 -13.71
CA ASN A 37 4.85 -7.15 -15.01
C ASN A 37 6.12 -6.62 -15.71
N LEU A 38 6.83 -5.66 -15.12
CA LEU A 38 8.13 -5.22 -15.62
C LEU A 38 9.21 -6.28 -15.32
N SER A 39 10.24 -6.36 -16.17
CA SER A 39 11.46 -7.10 -15.82
C SER A 39 12.15 -6.47 -14.60
N LYS A 40 12.98 -7.25 -13.88
CA LYS A 40 13.70 -6.73 -12.69
C LYS A 40 14.50 -5.46 -12.98
N ASP A 41 15.23 -5.43 -14.09
CA ASP A 41 15.99 -4.24 -14.49
C ASP A 41 15.07 -3.04 -14.75
N ASN A 42 13.93 -3.28 -15.40
CA ASN A 42 12.95 -2.22 -15.66
C ASN A 42 12.24 -1.77 -14.37
N GLN A 43 12.04 -2.63 -13.38
CA GLN A 43 11.50 -2.27 -12.07
C GLN A 43 12.44 -1.34 -11.31
N ILE A 44 13.75 -1.59 -11.38
CA ILE A 44 14.77 -0.70 -10.78
C ILE A 44 14.69 0.67 -11.44
N LEU A 45 14.77 0.71 -12.78
CA LEU A 45 14.72 1.96 -13.55
C LEU A 45 13.37 2.69 -13.36
N PHE A 46 12.27 1.96 -13.20
CA PHE A 46 10.94 2.52 -12.96
C PHE A 46 10.88 3.19 -11.60
N LYS A 47 11.40 2.51 -10.57
CA LYS A 47 11.55 3.11 -9.24
C LYS A 47 12.39 4.36 -9.33
N GLU A 48 13.51 4.39 -10.06
CA GLU A 48 14.36 5.59 -10.19
C GLU A 48 13.71 6.75 -10.96
N ALA A 49 12.83 6.45 -11.92
CA ALA A 49 12.15 7.47 -12.73
C ALA A 49 10.89 8.06 -12.07
N LEU A 50 10.38 7.45 -11.00
CA LEU A 50 9.20 7.94 -10.29
C LEU A 50 9.49 9.30 -9.61
N PRO A 51 8.63 10.32 -9.81
CA PRO A 51 8.77 11.58 -9.08
C PRO A 51 8.68 11.36 -7.57
N ASN A 52 9.52 12.04 -6.79
CA ASN A 52 9.56 11.87 -5.32
C ASN A 52 8.21 12.04 -4.62
N ILE A 53 7.35 12.93 -5.15
CA ILE A 53 6.00 13.16 -4.63
C ILE A 53 5.10 11.93 -4.77
N MET A 54 5.35 11.06 -5.77
CA MET A 54 4.58 9.85 -6.00
C MET A 54 4.76 8.82 -4.90
N TYR A 55 5.93 8.71 -4.27
CA TYR A 55 6.13 7.72 -3.21
C TYR A 55 5.22 7.94 -1.99
N LYS A 56 5.13 9.19 -1.51
CA LYS A 56 4.20 9.56 -0.41
C LYS A 56 2.76 9.28 -0.78
N LYS A 57 2.44 9.59 -2.04
CA LYS A 57 1.13 9.39 -2.64
C LYS A 57 0.75 7.91 -2.71
N LEU A 58 1.67 7.03 -3.11
CA LEU A 58 1.48 5.58 -3.13
C LEU A 58 1.27 5.01 -1.73
N LEU A 59 2.08 5.42 -0.74
CA LEU A 59 1.88 5.02 0.65
C LEU A 59 0.52 5.48 1.20
N SER A 60 0.15 6.73 0.95
CA SER A 60 -1.16 7.25 1.39
C SER A 60 -2.30 6.46 0.75
N PHE A 61 -2.16 6.09 -0.52
CA PHE A 61 -3.17 5.32 -1.24
C PHE A 61 -3.23 3.85 -0.80
N SER A 62 -2.14 3.25 -0.31
CA SER A 62 -2.19 1.89 0.24
C SER A 62 -3.12 1.81 1.45
N GLY A 63 -3.21 2.87 2.26
CA GLY A 63 -4.24 2.99 3.31
C GLY A 63 -5.67 3.01 2.76
N LEU A 64 -5.93 3.74 1.67
CA LEU A 64 -7.24 3.75 1.01
C LEU A 64 -7.57 2.38 0.39
N LEU A 65 -6.58 1.69 -0.17
CA LEU A 65 -6.73 0.32 -0.68
C LEU A 65 -7.10 -0.66 0.44
N ALA A 66 -6.57 -0.47 1.65
CA ALA A 66 -6.92 -1.28 2.81
C ALA A 66 -8.42 -1.13 3.15
N GLU A 67 -8.92 0.10 3.22
CA GLU A 67 -10.36 0.39 3.43
C GLU A 67 -11.22 -0.21 2.32
N TYR A 68 -10.82 0.00 1.07
CA TYR A 68 -11.58 -0.45 -0.09
C TYR A 68 -11.58 -1.97 -0.24
N ALA A 69 -10.49 -2.65 0.15
CA ALA A 69 -10.44 -4.10 0.21
C ALA A 69 -11.52 -4.67 1.14
N ILE A 70 -11.72 -4.04 2.31
CA ILE A 70 -12.79 -4.46 3.23
C ILE A 70 -14.16 -4.23 2.59
N TYR A 71 -14.34 -3.09 1.93
CA TYR A 71 -15.61 -2.71 1.31
C TYR A 71 -16.01 -3.69 0.20
N THR A 72 -15.08 -4.00 -0.71
CA THR A 72 -15.33 -4.88 -1.85
C THR A 72 -15.11 -6.36 -1.55
N LYS A 73 -14.50 -6.68 -0.41
CA LYS A 73 -14.06 -8.04 -0.03
C LYS A 73 -13.14 -8.69 -1.07
N ASP A 74 -12.17 -7.92 -1.57
CA ASP A 74 -11.30 -8.35 -2.68
C ASP A 74 -9.82 -8.19 -2.32
N GLU A 75 -9.10 -9.31 -2.35
CA GLU A 75 -7.67 -9.40 -2.01
C GLU A 75 -6.78 -8.56 -2.92
N LYS A 76 -7.17 -8.30 -4.17
CA LYS A 76 -6.33 -7.58 -5.13
C LYS A 76 -5.91 -6.19 -4.63
N TYR A 77 -6.78 -5.52 -3.86
CA TYR A 77 -6.48 -4.22 -3.28
C TYR A 77 -5.43 -4.30 -2.17
N ILE A 78 -5.44 -5.37 -1.37
CA ILE A 78 -4.37 -5.65 -0.39
C ILE A 78 -3.05 -5.89 -1.12
N ARG A 79 -3.06 -6.76 -2.15
CA ARG A 79 -1.87 -7.06 -2.94
C ARG A 79 -1.27 -5.80 -3.56
N THR A 80 -2.06 -4.98 -4.22
CA THR A 80 -1.58 -3.71 -4.79
C THR A 80 -1.05 -2.76 -3.71
N GLY A 81 -1.68 -2.74 -2.53
CA GLY A 81 -1.16 -2.02 -1.37
C GLY A 81 0.27 -2.46 -1.03
N VAL A 82 0.52 -3.77 -0.91
CA VAL A 82 1.86 -4.33 -0.67
C VAL A 82 2.85 -3.94 -1.78
N VAL A 83 2.42 -3.97 -3.04
CA VAL A 83 3.24 -3.52 -4.17
C VAL A 83 3.64 -2.05 -4.01
N PHE A 84 2.77 -1.18 -3.50
CA PHE A 84 3.10 0.23 -3.29
C PHE A 84 4.18 0.42 -2.20
N HIS A 85 4.16 -0.41 -1.16
CA HIS A 85 5.24 -0.43 -0.17
C HIS A 85 6.57 -0.90 -0.76
N ILE A 86 6.54 -1.84 -1.71
CA ILE A 86 7.72 -2.31 -2.44
C ILE A 86 8.26 -1.24 -3.39
N ILE A 87 7.39 -0.51 -4.08
CA ILE A 87 7.78 0.60 -4.96
C ILE A 87 8.39 1.74 -4.14
N GLU A 88 7.80 2.07 -2.98
CA GLU A 88 8.31 3.10 -2.08
C GLU A 88 9.62 2.70 -1.41
N ASP A 89 9.82 1.40 -1.17
CA ASP A 89 11.11 0.81 -0.80
C ASP A 89 11.69 1.38 0.52
N PHE A 90 10.83 1.83 1.43
CA PHE A 90 11.18 2.42 2.74
C PHE A 90 12.18 3.59 2.60
N ARG A 91 11.99 4.43 1.57
CA ARG A 91 12.91 5.51 1.21
C ARG A 91 12.62 6.81 1.94
N ILE A 92 11.36 7.12 2.24
CA ILE A 92 10.95 8.37 2.88
C ILE A 92 11.08 8.27 4.40
N ASP A 93 10.19 7.50 5.02
CA ASP A 93 10.17 7.24 6.46
C ASP A 93 9.64 5.83 6.71
N TYR A 94 10.48 5.01 7.35
CA TYR A 94 10.12 3.64 7.67
C TYR A 94 8.91 3.58 8.63
N ARG A 95 8.73 4.57 9.51
CA ARG A 95 7.63 4.58 10.49
C ARG A 95 6.29 4.78 9.79
N GLU A 96 6.26 5.69 8.81
CA GLU A 96 5.08 5.94 8.00
C GLU A 96 4.72 4.70 7.16
N ASN A 97 5.72 4.05 6.57
CA ASN A 97 5.54 2.80 5.83
C ASN A 97 4.92 1.71 6.73
N ILE A 98 5.48 1.49 7.93
CA ILE A 98 4.95 0.51 8.90
C ILE A 98 3.50 0.85 9.29
N ARG A 99 3.18 2.13 9.49
CA ARG A 99 1.82 2.58 9.83
C ARG A 99 0.80 2.17 8.76
N TYR A 100 1.13 2.33 7.48
CA TYR A 100 0.25 1.92 6.38
C TYR A 100 0.22 0.39 6.19
N LEU A 101 1.33 -0.33 6.41
CA LEU A 101 1.34 -1.80 6.41
C LEU A 101 0.40 -2.39 7.47
N ILE A 102 0.25 -1.72 8.62
CA ILE A 102 -0.67 -2.14 9.67
C ILE A 102 -2.13 -2.05 9.21
N LEU A 103 -2.49 -1.04 8.41
CA LEU A 103 -3.84 -0.93 7.84
C LEU A 103 -4.14 -2.11 6.91
N LEU A 104 -3.19 -2.45 6.04
CA LEU A 104 -3.30 -3.60 5.13
C LEU A 104 -3.34 -4.92 5.92
N ASN A 105 -2.51 -5.08 6.95
CA ASN A 105 -2.50 -6.27 7.81
C ASN A 105 -3.85 -6.44 8.54
N TYR A 106 -4.37 -5.36 9.13
CA TYR A 106 -5.68 -5.36 9.79
C TYR A 106 -6.78 -5.77 8.81
N SER A 107 -6.80 -5.17 7.62
CA SER A 107 -7.78 -5.46 6.57
C SER A 107 -7.68 -6.90 6.08
N SER A 108 -6.47 -7.42 5.94
CA SER A 108 -6.21 -8.82 5.58
C SER A 108 -6.76 -9.78 6.62
N ASN A 109 -6.49 -9.51 7.90
CA ASN A 109 -6.99 -10.32 9.01
C ASN A 109 -8.53 -10.33 9.07
N LEU A 110 -9.16 -9.17 8.84
CA LEU A 110 -10.62 -9.05 8.78
C LEU A 110 -11.23 -9.88 7.63
N LEU A 111 -10.51 -9.99 6.51
CA LEU A 111 -10.93 -10.73 5.32
C LEU A 111 -10.49 -12.21 5.31
N GLY A 112 -9.71 -12.67 6.30
CA GLY A 112 -9.15 -14.02 6.35
C GLY A 112 -8.02 -14.27 5.34
N ILE A 113 -7.36 -13.22 4.87
CA ILE A 113 -6.26 -13.27 3.89
C ILE A 113 -4.92 -13.41 4.64
N ASN A 114 -4.04 -14.29 4.14
CA ASN A 114 -2.69 -14.45 4.70
C ASN A 114 -1.76 -13.31 4.21
N PHE A 115 -1.69 -12.24 4.98
CA PHE A 115 -0.90 -11.05 4.65
C PHE A 115 0.60 -11.34 4.50
N ASN A 116 1.15 -12.21 5.36
CA ASN A 116 2.57 -12.58 5.29
C ASN A 116 2.90 -13.27 3.96
N ASN A 117 2.02 -14.14 3.45
CA ASN A 117 2.21 -14.76 2.14
C ASN A 117 2.19 -13.72 1.02
N LEU A 118 1.31 -12.71 1.08
CA LEU A 118 1.29 -11.63 0.09
C LEU A 118 2.60 -10.84 0.07
N ILE A 119 3.18 -10.54 1.23
CA ILE A 119 4.49 -9.89 1.31
C ILE A 119 5.58 -10.80 0.72
N LEU A 120 5.67 -12.05 1.18
CA LEU A 120 6.74 -12.97 0.80
C LEU A 120 6.72 -13.31 -0.69
N ASN A 121 5.54 -13.40 -1.31
CA ASN A 121 5.41 -13.63 -2.75
C ASN A 121 5.94 -12.48 -3.60
N ASN A 122 5.95 -11.25 -3.06
CA ASN A 122 6.38 -10.06 -3.78
C ASN A 122 7.75 -9.53 -3.30
N ILE A 123 8.38 -10.18 -2.32
CA ILE A 123 9.58 -9.66 -1.66
C ILE A 123 10.78 -9.56 -2.61
N SER A 124 10.83 -10.41 -3.64
CA SER A 124 11.91 -10.40 -4.63
C SER A 124 11.95 -9.15 -5.53
N LEU A 125 10.95 -8.26 -5.41
CA LEU A 125 10.78 -7.03 -6.19
C LEU A 125 11.36 -5.78 -5.48
N CYS A 126 11.68 -5.89 -4.19
CA CYS A 126 12.18 -4.77 -3.38
C CYS A 126 13.70 -4.77 -3.22
N SER A 127 14.28 -3.70 -2.68
CA SER A 127 15.69 -3.68 -2.29
C SER A 127 15.96 -4.57 -1.07
N GLU A 128 17.23 -4.91 -0.82
CA GLU A 128 17.63 -5.64 0.39
C GLU A 128 17.19 -4.93 1.69
N LYS A 129 17.23 -3.58 1.69
CA LYS A 129 16.77 -2.76 2.80
C LYS A 129 15.28 -2.98 3.04
N ALA A 130 14.46 -2.85 2.01
CA ALA A 130 13.02 -3.05 2.12
C ALA A 130 12.66 -4.50 2.45
N GLU A 131 13.37 -5.48 1.89
CA GLU A 131 13.20 -6.89 2.21
C GLU A 131 13.41 -7.11 3.71
N THR A 132 14.49 -6.57 4.28
CA THR A 132 14.76 -6.65 5.71
C THR A 132 13.61 -6.06 6.53
N GLN A 133 13.10 -4.88 6.17
CA GLN A 133 11.99 -4.25 6.89
C GLN A 133 10.68 -5.05 6.77
N LEU A 134 10.36 -5.57 5.59
CA LEU A 134 9.17 -6.38 5.35
C LEU A 134 9.23 -7.72 6.08
N ARG A 135 10.38 -8.43 6.07
CA ARG A 135 10.57 -9.65 6.85
C ARG A 135 10.44 -9.38 8.34
N ASN A 136 11.06 -8.31 8.82
CA ASN A 136 10.92 -7.90 10.21
C ASN A 136 9.45 -7.62 10.54
N PHE A 137 8.70 -6.96 9.66
CA PHE A 137 7.27 -6.73 9.84
C PHE A 137 6.48 -8.04 10.00
N CYS A 138 6.71 -9.02 9.13
CA CYS A 138 6.06 -10.33 9.18
C CYS A 138 6.38 -11.14 10.45
N LEU A 139 7.54 -10.91 11.06
CA LEU A 139 8.00 -11.60 12.28
C LEU A 139 7.60 -10.88 13.58
N ARG A 140 7.10 -9.64 13.50
CA ARG A 140 6.66 -8.89 14.69
C ARG A 140 5.50 -9.62 15.36
N ASP A 141 5.46 -9.52 16.69
CA ASP A 141 4.29 -9.90 17.46
C ASP A 141 3.07 -9.07 16.98
N ASN A 142 1.96 -9.74 16.75
CA ASN A 142 0.69 -9.13 16.36
C ASN A 142 0.25 -8.04 17.34
N SER A 143 0.60 -8.16 18.62
CA SER A 143 0.33 -7.14 19.65
C SER A 143 1.02 -5.79 19.39
N LEU A 144 2.08 -5.78 18.56
CA LEU A 144 2.82 -4.59 18.15
C LEU A 144 2.38 -4.05 16.78
N ASN A 145 1.51 -4.79 16.08
CA ASN A 145 0.98 -4.47 14.77
C ASN A 145 -0.52 -4.15 14.83
N SER A 146 -1.04 -3.84 16.03
CA SER A 146 -2.43 -3.48 16.25
C SER A 146 -2.67 -1.98 16.05
N LEU A 147 -3.88 -1.61 15.62
CA LEU A 147 -4.25 -0.23 15.29
C LEU A 147 -4.10 0.74 16.46
N ASP A 148 -4.38 0.29 17.69
CA ASP A 148 -4.29 1.09 18.92
C ASP A 148 -2.86 1.59 19.19
N LYS A 149 -1.83 0.80 18.86
CA LYS A 149 -0.42 1.22 19.01
C LYS A 149 -0.04 2.40 18.12
N PHE A 150 -0.86 2.69 17.11
CA PHE A 150 -0.66 3.76 16.14
C PHE A 150 -1.69 4.87 16.27
N ASN A 151 -2.50 4.86 17.34
CA ASN A 151 -3.63 5.77 17.55
C ASN A 151 -4.55 5.79 16.32
N ILE A 152 -4.88 4.61 15.81
CA ILE A 152 -5.78 4.43 14.67
C ILE A 152 -7.04 3.73 15.16
N LEU A 153 -8.19 4.28 14.80
CA LEU A 153 -9.49 3.67 15.01
C LEU A 153 -10.03 3.16 13.67
N PHE A 154 -10.55 1.93 13.68
CA PHE A 154 -11.36 1.41 12.60
C PHE A 154 -12.84 1.73 12.87
N THR A 155 -13.52 2.34 11.90
CA THR A 155 -14.95 2.68 11.97
C THR A 155 -15.67 2.35 10.68
N LEU A 156 -17.00 2.28 10.73
CA LEU A 156 -17.85 2.24 9.54
C LEU A 156 -18.57 3.59 9.42
N SER A 157 -18.12 4.43 8.48
CA SER A 157 -18.76 5.72 8.18
C SER A 157 -19.70 5.55 6.99
N GLU A 158 -21.01 5.75 7.18
CA GLU A 158 -22.02 5.54 6.11
C GLU A 158 -21.91 4.15 5.45
N ASN A 159 -21.64 3.10 6.24
CA ASN A 159 -21.35 1.72 5.81
C ASN A 159 -20.04 1.53 5.02
N TYR A 160 -19.20 2.56 4.90
CA TYR A 160 -17.88 2.46 4.31
C TYR A 160 -16.80 2.23 5.38
N PRO A 161 -15.93 1.19 5.23
CA PRO A 161 -14.81 0.94 6.12
C PRO A 161 -13.84 2.11 6.15
N THR A 162 -13.33 2.45 7.31
CA THR A 162 -12.58 3.68 7.49
C THR A 162 -11.55 3.53 8.60
N PHE A 163 -10.34 4.03 8.35
CA PHE A 163 -9.33 4.26 9.38
C PHE A 163 -9.24 5.75 9.70
N VAL A 164 -9.28 6.08 11.00
CA VAL A 164 -9.21 7.45 11.51
C VAL A 164 -8.06 7.55 12.50
N HIS A 165 -7.22 8.57 12.34
CA HIS A 165 -6.27 8.93 13.39
C HIS A 165 -7.00 9.63 14.53
N VAL A 166 -6.79 9.12 15.75
CA VAL A 166 -7.27 9.77 16.96
C VAL A 166 -6.13 10.60 17.55
N GLU A 167 -6.36 11.90 17.72
CA GLU A 167 -5.49 12.76 18.51
C GLU A 167 -5.76 12.49 20.00
N ASN A 168 -4.69 12.32 20.77
CA ASN A 168 -4.75 12.21 22.23
C ASN A 168 -4.73 13.58 22.88
#